data_AF-A0A535F7K6-F1
#
_entry.id   AF-A0A535F7K6-F1
#
_cell.length_a   1.000
_cell.length_b   1.000
_cell.length_c   1.000
_cell.angle_alpha   90.00
_cell.angle_beta   90.00
_cell.angle_gamma   90.00
#
_symmetry.space_group_name_H-M   'P 1'
#
loop_
_entity.id
_entity.type
_entity.pdbx_description
1 polymer ?
#
loop_
_entity_poly.entity_id
_entity_poly.type
_entity_poly.pdbx_seq_one_letter_code
_entity_poly.pdbx_strand_id
1 'polypeptide(L)'
;FVQMEKAPAPAATSPIAIIGMSGAFPQARDIQSFWSNLLAGKDCIGEIPPSRWDWPTSFSNTAATEIDKTNLKWAGVIEDVELFDPLFFGISPREAEQMDPQQRLLM
;
A
#
# COMPACT_ATOMS: atom_id res chain seq x y z
N PHE A 1 -15.73 29.46 -50.61
CA PHE A 1 -15.68 29.50 -49.13
C PHE A 1 -16.23 28.18 -48.63
N VAL A 2 -15.35 27.23 -48.30
CA VAL A 2 -15.73 25.93 -47.75
C VAL A 2 -16.27 26.17 -46.34
N GLN A 3 -17.51 25.78 -46.08
CA GLN A 3 -18.04 25.78 -44.72
C GLN A 3 -17.32 24.70 -43.92
N MET A 4 -16.59 25.12 -42.89
CA MET A 4 -16.07 24.20 -41.88
C MET A 4 -17.24 23.76 -41.00
N GLU A 5 -17.61 22.49 -41.13
CA GLU A 5 -18.52 21.83 -40.20
C GLU A 5 -17.87 21.78 -38.83
N LYS A 6 -18.51 22.42 -37.84
CA LYS A 6 -18.05 22.48 -36.46
C LYS A 6 -18.15 21.08 -35.86
N ALA A 7 -17.00 20.50 -35.48
CA ALA A 7 -16.93 19.23 -34.77
C ALA A 7 -17.81 19.25 -33.49
N PRO A 8 -18.47 18.13 -33.13
CA PRO A 8 -19.30 18.07 -31.95
C PRO A 8 -18.47 18.41 -30.70
N ALA A 9 -19.02 19.26 -29.83
CA ALA A 9 -18.41 19.57 -28.55
C ALA A 9 -18.23 18.25 -27.74
N PRO A 10 -17.10 18.07 -27.04
CA PRO A 10 -16.92 16.88 -26.21
C PRO A 10 -18.08 16.77 -25.23
N ALA A 11 -18.66 15.57 -25.12
CA ALA A 11 -19.68 15.30 -24.12
C ALA A 11 -19.13 15.72 -22.74
N ALA A 12 -19.85 16.58 -22.03
CA ALA A 12 -19.43 17.06 -20.72
C ALA A 12 -19.21 15.84 -19.81
N THR A 13 -17.95 15.62 -19.41
CA THR A 13 -17.60 14.54 -18.49
C THR A 13 -18.40 14.71 -17.20
N SER A 14 -19.16 13.69 -16.82
CA SER A 14 -19.93 13.74 -15.58
C SER A 14 -18.99 13.82 -14.38
N PRO A 15 -19.24 14.70 -13.40
CA PRO A 15 -18.38 14.81 -12.22
C PRO A 15 -18.49 13.54 -11.35
N ILE A 16 -17.36 13.10 -10.79
CA ILE A 16 -17.28 11.96 -9.87
C ILE A 16 -17.06 12.49 -8.46
N ALA A 17 -17.89 12.08 -7.51
CA ALA A 17 -17.75 12.44 -6.09
C ALA A 17 -17.16 11.27 -5.29
N ILE A 18 -16.17 11.57 -4.44
CA ILE A 18 -15.63 10.63 -3.45
C ILE A 18 -16.44 10.80 -2.16
N ILE A 19 -17.23 9.80 -1.80
CA ILE A 19 -18.14 9.86 -0.63
C ILE A 19 -17.60 9.08 0.59
N GLY A 20 -16.48 8.38 0.45
CA GLY A 20 -15.88 7.58 1.51
C GLY A 20 -14.42 7.24 1.22
N MET A 21 -13.65 7.02 2.27
CA MET A 21 -12.24 6.66 2.22
C MET A 21 -11.86 5.82 3.44
N SER A 22 -11.09 4.78 3.23
CA SER A 22 -10.45 3.96 4.25
C SER A 22 -9.04 3.61 3.80
N GLY A 23 -8.15 3.29 4.74
CA GLY A 23 -6.78 2.92 4.41
C GLY A 23 -5.92 2.77 5.65
N ALA A 24 -4.91 1.91 5.53
CA ALA A 24 -3.86 1.71 6.52
C ALA A 24 -2.50 2.06 5.90
N PHE A 25 -1.66 2.73 6.68
CA PHE A 25 -0.36 3.27 6.28
C PHE A 25 0.70 2.94 7.34
N PRO A 26 2.00 3.09 7.01
CA PRO A 26 3.06 2.92 8.00
C PRO A 26 2.83 3.83 9.22
N GLN A 27 2.82 3.25 10.42
CA GLN A 27 2.54 3.93 11.69
C GLN A 27 1.18 4.67 11.74
N ALA A 28 0.19 4.26 10.92
CA ALA A 28 -1.15 4.83 10.91
C ALA A 28 -2.18 3.77 10.48
N ARG A 29 -2.97 3.28 11.44
CA ARG A 29 -3.98 2.23 11.19
C ARG A 29 -5.24 2.73 10.48
N ASP A 30 -5.43 4.05 10.43
CA ASP A 30 -6.58 4.71 9.83
C ASP A 30 -6.21 6.07 9.21
N ILE A 31 -7.17 6.65 8.48
CA ILE A 31 -7.02 7.94 7.79
C ILE A 31 -6.77 9.10 8.76
N GLN A 32 -7.31 9.05 9.98
CA GLN A 32 -7.14 10.13 10.96
C GLN A 32 -5.71 10.17 11.51
N SER A 33 -5.16 9.00 11.81
CA SER A 33 -3.77 8.80 12.22
C SER A 33 -2.82 9.20 11.10
N PHE A 34 -3.13 8.82 9.86
CA PHE A 34 -2.36 9.22 8.68
C PHE A 34 -2.35 10.74 8.52
N TRP A 35 -3.51 11.38 8.61
CA TRP A 35 -3.62 12.84 8.53
C TRP A 35 -2.82 13.56 9.63
N SER A 36 -2.87 13.01 10.85
CA SER A 36 -2.09 13.55 11.98
C SER A 36 -0.59 13.43 11.75
N ASN A 37 -0.11 12.31 11.19
CA ASN A 37 1.30 12.12 10.83
C ASN A 37 1.74 13.11 9.74
N LEU A 38 0.89 13.36 8.73
CA LEU A 38 1.15 14.35 7.69
C LEU A 38 1.26 15.77 8.24
N LEU A 39 0.32 16.18 9.09
CA LEU A 39 0.35 17.49 9.74
C LEU A 39 1.60 17.68 10.61
N ALA A 40 2.06 16.62 11.28
CA ALA A 40 3.26 16.64 12.09
C ALA A 40 4.57 16.55 11.28
N GLY A 41 4.51 16.32 9.96
CA GLY A 41 5.69 16.10 9.12
C GLY A 41 6.49 14.85 9.54
N LYS A 42 5.80 13.83 10.05
CA LYS A 42 6.42 12.65 10.65
C LYS A 42 7.02 11.73 9.58
N ASP A 43 8.30 11.40 9.70
CA ASP A 43 8.90 10.31 8.93
C ASP A 43 8.42 8.95 9.47
N CYS A 44 7.73 8.20 8.61
CA CYS A 44 7.17 6.89 8.95
C CYS A 44 7.95 5.73 8.32
N ILE A 45 9.12 5.99 7.74
CA ILE A 45 10.05 4.97 7.25
C ILE A 45 10.86 4.42 8.42
N GLY A 46 10.90 3.10 8.53
CA GLY A 46 11.66 2.39 9.57
C GLY A 46 12.51 1.28 8.99
N GLU A 47 13.26 0.59 9.84
CA GLU A 47 13.96 -0.62 9.41
C GLU A 47 12.95 -1.75 9.13
N ILE A 48 13.25 -2.60 8.15
CA ILE A 48 12.38 -3.74 7.82
C ILE A 48 12.32 -4.68 9.05
N PRO A 49 11.11 -5.03 9.54
CA PRO A 49 10.98 -5.93 10.68
C PRO A 49 11.61 -7.30 10.38
N PRO A 50 12.31 -7.91 11.35
CA PRO A 50 12.88 -9.26 11.19
C PRO A 50 11.83 -10.32 10.85
N SER A 51 10.57 -10.11 11.23
CA SER A 51 9.44 -11.00 10.88
C SER A 51 9.14 -11.05 9.38
N ARG A 52 9.47 -9.99 8.62
CA ARG A 52 9.29 -9.95 7.16
C ARG A 52 10.49 -10.50 6.43
N TRP A 53 11.68 -10.00 6.79
CA TRP A 53 12.93 -10.40 6.15
C TRP A 53 14.08 -10.11 7.11
N ASP A 54 14.91 -11.13 7.36
CA ASP A 54 16.21 -11.01 8.02
C ASP A 54 17.24 -10.29 7.12
N TRP A 55 16.99 -9.00 6.88
CA TRP A 55 17.83 -8.14 6.05
C TRP A 55 19.29 -8.06 6.50
N PRO A 56 19.68 -8.19 7.79
CA PRO A 56 21.09 -8.20 8.19
C PRO A 56 21.95 -9.26 7.48
N THR A 57 21.37 -10.42 7.14
CA THR A 57 22.09 -11.50 6.44
C THR A 57 22.34 -11.20 4.96
N SER A 58 21.43 -10.46 4.33
CA SER A 58 21.50 -10.05 2.93
C SER A 58 22.07 -8.63 2.75
N PHE A 59 22.35 -7.91 3.84
CA PHE A 59 22.81 -6.53 3.76
C PHE A 59 24.27 -6.43 3.32
N SER A 60 24.55 -5.53 2.37
CA SER A 60 25.92 -5.15 2.00
C SER A 60 25.96 -3.71 1.50
N ASN A 61 26.94 -2.94 1.97
CA ASN A 61 27.21 -1.59 1.44
C ASN A 61 27.75 -1.63 -0.01
N THR A 62 28.23 -2.79 -0.46
CA THR A 62 28.73 -3.08 -1.80
C THR A 62 27.78 -4.00 -2.59
N ALA A 63 26.50 -4.01 -2.22
CA ALA A 63 25.47 -4.84 -2.87
C ALA A 63 25.40 -4.70 -4.40
N ALA A 64 25.81 -3.57 -4.97
CA ALA A 64 25.84 -3.37 -6.42
C ALA A 64 26.79 -4.32 -7.18
N THR A 65 27.76 -4.92 -6.47
CA THR A 65 28.77 -5.83 -7.03
C THR A 65 28.68 -7.25 -6.49
N GLU A 66 27.74 -7.52 -5.57
CA GLU A 66 27.61 -8.79 -4.86
C GLU A 66 26.30 -9.48 -5.23
N ILE A 67 26.37 -10.77 -5.52
CA ILE A 67 25.18 -11.60 -5.83
C ILE A 67 24.42 -11.87 -4.51
N ASP A 68 23.09 -11.83 -4.55
CA ASP A 68 22.19 -12.07 -3.41
C ASP A 68 22.35 -11.10 -2.22
N LYS A 69 22.90 -9.91 -2.48
CA LYS A 69 23.05 -8.84 -1.48
C LYS A 69 22.22 -7.62 -1.85
N THR A 70 21.77 -6.90 -0.82
CA THR A 70 20.98 -5.67 -0.95
C THR A 70 21.50 -4.61 0.02
N ASN A 71 21.38 -3.34 -0.34
CA ASN A 71 21.60 -2.21 0.57
C ASN A 71 20.27 -1.65 1.11
N LEU A 72 19.15 -2.34 0.85
CA LEU A 72 17.82 -1.95 1.31
C LEU A 72 17.58 -2.52 2.71
N LYS A 73 17.53 -1.61 3.69
CA LYS A 73 17.10 -1.92 5.07
C LYS A 73 15.94 -1.08 5.57
N TRP A 74 15.55 -0.06 4.80
CA TRP A 74 14.53 0.93 5.17
C TRP A 74 13.27 0.73 4.33
N ALA A 75 12.10 0.70 4.97
CA ALA A 75 10.81 0.62 4.30
C ALA A 75 9.69 1.22 5.14
N GLY A 76 8.63 1.69 4.47
CA GLY A 76 7.35 1.97 5.10
C GLY A 76 6.57 0.66 5.22
N VAL A 77 6.46 0.11 6.42
CA VAL A 77 5.79 -1.17 6.65
C VAL A 77 4.47 -0.94 7.38
N ILE A 78 3.39 -1.46 6.80
CA ILE A 78 2.09 -1.53 7.47
C ILE A 78 2.15 -2.64 8.52
N GLU A 79 1.78 -2.29 9.75
CA GLU A 79 1.67 -3.22 10.88
C GLU A 79 0.59 -4.26 10.64
N ASP A 80 0.74 -5.43 11.24
CA ASP A 80 -0.34 -6.43 11.34
C ASP A 80 -0.90 -6.92 9.98
N VAL A 81 -0.11 -6.87 8.89
CA VAL A 81 -0.52 -7.33 7.54
C VAL A 81 -1.00 -8.78 7.49
N GLU A 82 -0.57 -9.58 8.47
CA GLU A 82 -0.89 -11.00 8.56
C GLU A 82 -2.24 -11.25 9.24
N LEU A 83 -2.76 -10.24 9.97
CA LEU A 83 -4.05 -10.31 10.63
C LEU A 83 -5.18 -10.18 9.61
N PHE A 84 -6.15 -11.07 9.71
CA PHE A 84 -7.35 -11.10 8.89
C PHE A 84 -8.47 -11.73 9.70
N ASP A 85 -9.72 -11.27 9.54
CA ASP A 85 -10.89 -11.86 10.18
C ASP A 85 -11.64 -12.75 9.16
N PRO A 86 -11.24 -14.02 9.00
CA PRO A 86 -11.82 -14.86 7.96
C PRO A 86 -13.28 -15.18 8.21
N LEU A 87 -13.72 -15.25 9.47
CA LEU A 87 -15.09 -15.60 9.82
C LEU A 87 -16.07 -14.49 9.46
N PHE A 88 -15.66 -13.22 9.59
CA PHE A 88 -16.45 -12.09 9.11
C PHE A 88 -16.77 -12.19 7.61
N PHE A 89 -15.82 -12.66 6.81
CA PHE A 89 -15.98 -12.86 5.36
C PHE A 89 -16.55 -14.24 4.97
N GLY A 90 -16.90 -15.09 5.94
CA GLY A 90 -17.42 -16.44 5.67
C GLY A 90 -16.37 -17.40 5.09
N ILE A 91 -15.08 -17.14 5.32
CA ILE A 91 -13.93 -17.93 4.87
C ILE A 91 -13.47 -18.81 6.02
N SER A 92 -13.10 -20.07 5.74
CA SER A 92 -12.54 -20.92 6.79
C SER A 92 -11.12 -20.48 7.17
N PRO A 93 -10.69 -20.58 8.44
CA PRO A 93 -9.34 -20.19 8.83
C PRO A 93 -8.23 -20.88 8.01
N ARG A 94 -8.44 -22.14 7.64
CA ARG A 94 -7.51 -22.93 6.84
C ARG A 94 -7.37 -22.42 5.39
N GLU A 95 -8.44 -21.88 4.82
CA GLU A 95 -8.38 -21.24 3.50
C GLU A 95 -7.69 -19.89 3.61
N ALA A 96 -8.01 -19.10 4.63
CA ALA A 96 -7.42 -17.79 4.86
C ALA A 96 -5.90 -17.80 5.04
N GLU A 97 -5.35 -18.84 5.67
CA GLU A 97 -3.89 -19.02 5.80
C GLU A 97 -3.17 -19.13 4.45
N GLN A 98 -3.84 -19.68 3.44
CA GLN A 98 -3.28 -19.86 2.10
C GLN A 98 -3.56 -18.68 1.16
N MET A 99 -4.35 -17.71 1.60
CA MET A 99 -4.71 -16.56 0.79
C MET A 99 -3.60 -15.53 0.74
N ASP A 100 -3.44 -14.91 -0.44
CA ASP A 100 -2.53 -13.79 -0.64
C ASP A 100 -2.89 -12.64 0.34
N PRO A 101 -1.93 -12.10 1.11
CA PRO A 101 -2.19 -11.00 2.03
C PRO A 101 -2.84 -9.77 1.39
N GLN A 102 -2.58 -9.49 0.11
CA GLN A 102 -3.20 -8.36 -0.59
C GLN A 102 -4.69 -8.57 -0.81
N GLN A 103 -5.11 -9.81 -1.05
CA GLN A 103 -6.54 -10.13 -1.14
C GLN A 103 -7.21 -9.97 0.22
N ARG A 104 -6.55 -10.43 1.29
CA ARG A 104 -7.04 -10.29 2.66
C ARG A 104 -7.17 -8.84 3.11
N LEU A 105 -6.22 -7.97 2.72
CA LEU A 105 -6.25 -6.54 3.03
C LEU A 105 -7.30 -5.74 2.26
N LEU A 106 -7.71 -6.21 1.08
CA LEU A 106 -8.71 -5.52 0.26
C LEU A 106 -10.14 -5.75 0.78
N MET A 107 -10.36 -6.88 1.44
CA MET A 107 -11.66 -7.31 1.97
C MET A 107 -11.98 -6.58 3.26
#